data_AF-A0A520QKW2-F1
#
_entry.id   AF-A0A520QKW2-F1
#
_cell.length_a   1.000
_cell.length_b   1.000
_cell.length_c   1.000
_cell.angle_alpha   90.00
_cell.angle_beta   90.00
_cell.angle_gamma   90.00
#
_symmetry.space_group_name_H-M   'P 1'
#
loop_
_entity.id
_entity.type
_entity.pdbx_description
1 polymer ?
#
loop_
_entity_poly.entity_id
_entity_poly.type
_entity_poly.pdbx_seq_one_letter_code
_entity_poly.pdbx_strand_id
1 'polypeptide(L)' 'MEQLEGQRIVEALEACGGNQTRAAETLGISRRTAVNRLDAFGLPRPRK' A
#
# COMPACT_ATOMS: atom_id res chain seq x y z
N MET A 1 14.65 -5.82 4.68
CA MET A 1 13.99 -5.94 3.37
C MET A 1 12.49 -5.65 3.48
N GLU A 2 11.76 -6.27 4.42
CA GLU A 2 10.29 -6.11 4.53
C GLU A 2 9.82 -4.71 5.00
N GLN A 3 10.56 -4.04 5.89
CA GLN A 3 10.17 -2.70 6.37
C GLN A 3 10.18 -1.62 5.28
N LEU A 4 11.09 -1.73 4.30
CA LEU A 4 11.14 -0.82 3.14
C LEU A 4 9.92 -0.98 2.24
N GLU A 5 9.33 -2.18 2.19
CA GLU A 5 8.19 -2.45 1.32
C GLU A 5 6.90 -1.89 1.89
N GLY A 6 6.71 -1.93 3.22
CA GLY A 6 5.61 -1.25 3.90
C GLY A 6 5.66 0.26 3.70
N GLN A 7 6.83 0.88 3.86
CA GLN A 7 7.02 2.32 3.62
C GLN A 7 6.65 2.73 2.20
N ARG A 8 7.12 1.99 1.18
CA ARG A 8 6.75 2.27 -0.22
C ARG A 8 5.25 2.24 -0.47
N ILE A 9 4.52 1.35 0.21
CA ILE A 9 3.05 1.27 0.09
C ILE A 9 2.40 2.50 0.75
N VAL A 10 2.89 2.93 1.91
CA VAL A 10 2.40 4.14 2.57
C VAL A 10 2.67 5.37 1.71
N GLU A 11 3.89 5.54 1.22
CA GLU A 11 4.27 6.66 0.36
C GLU A 11 3.42 6.71 -0.92
N ALA A 12 3.21 5.56 -1.56
CA ALA A 12 2.35 5.48 -2.74
C ALA A 12 0.88 5.80 -2.42
N LEU A 13 0.38 5.40 -1.25
CA LEU A 13 -0.95 5.76 -0.78
C LEU A 13 -1.08 7.26 -0.52
N GLU A 14 -0.11 7.88 0.14
CA GLU A 14 -0.09 9.33 0.39
C GLU A 14 -0.05 10.10 -0.92
N ALA A 15 0.83 9.72 -1.85
CA ALA A 15 0.90 10.32 -3.19
C ALA A 15 -0.39 10.15 -4.00
N CYS A 16 -1.13 9.06 -3.77
CA CYS A 16 -2.41 8.78 -4.43
C CYS A 16 -3.64 9.26 -3.65
N GLY A 17 -3.48 10.00 -2.55
CA GLY A 17 -4.60 10.47 -1.72
C GLY A 17 -5.43 9.34 -1.11
N GLY A 18 -4.79 8.25 -0.69
CA GLY A 18 -5.41 7.05 -0.13
C GLY A 18 -6.04 6.11 -1.16
N ASN A 19 -5.87 6.36 -2.47
CA ASN A 19 -6.37 5.46 -3.50
C ASN A 19 -5.50 4.21 -3.63
N GLN A 20 -5.92 3.13 -2.96
CA GLN A 20 -5.23 1.84 -2.94
C GLN A 20 -4.99 1.23 -4.32
N THR A 21 -5.90 1.42 -5.28
CA THR A 21 -5.72 0.89 -6.64
C THR A 21 -4.58 1.61 -7.34
N ARG A 22 -4.60 2.96 -7.34
CA ARG A 22 -3.53 3.75 -7.96
C ARG A 22 -2.19 3.56 -7.27
N ALA A 23 -2.16 3.46 -5.94
CA ALA A 23 -0.94 3.17 -5.19
C ALA A 23 -0.34 1.81 -5.59
N ALA A 24 -1.17 0.78 -5.76
CA ALA A 24 -0.71 -0.54 -6.19
C ALA A 24 -0.22 -0.53 -7.65
N GLU A 25 -0.90 0.19 -8.55
CA GLU A 25 -0.46 0.41 -9.94
C GLU A 25 0.90 1.10 -10.01
N THR A 26 1.12 2.15 -9.21
CA THR A 26 2.41 2.85 -9.12
C THR A 26 3.54 1.94 -8.64
N LEU A 27 3.22 1.00 -7.75
CA LEU A 27 4.18 0.02 -7.23
C LEU A 27 4.34 -1.22 -8.11
N GLY A 28 3.57 -1.34 -9.20
CA GLY A 28 3.61 -2.50 -10.10
C GLY A 28 3.12 -3.80 -9.45
N ILE A 29 2.29 -3.71 -8.41
CA ILE A 29 1.75 -4.87 -7.68
C ILE A 29 0.22 -4.91 -7.77
N SER A 30 -0.36 -6.07 -7.50
CA SER A 30 -1.81 -6.16 -7.42
C SER A 30 -2.34 -5.39 -6.21
N ARG A 31 -3.54 -4.79 -6.33
CA ARG A 31 -4.23 -4.15 -5.21
C ARG A 31 -4.36 -5.09 -4.00
N ARG A 32 -4.65 -6.37 -4.24
CA ARG A 32 -4.79 -7.37 -3.17
C ARG A 32 -3.45 -7.59 -2.45
N THR A 33 -2.34 -7.61 -3.17
CA THR A 33 -0.99 -7.67 -2.58
C THR A 33 -0.71 -6.45 -1.71
N ALA A 34 -1.01 -5.24 -2.19
CA ALA A 34 -0.83 -4.02 -1.42
C ALA A 34 -1.66 -4.03 -0.11
N VAL A 35 -2.92 -4.44 -0.19
CA VAL A 35 -3.81 -4.56 0.98
C VAL A 35 -3.33 -5.61 1.97
N ASN A 36 -2.96 -6.81 1.51
CA ASN A 36 -2.44 -7.86 2.38
C ASN A 36 -1.16 -7.42 3.11
N ARG A 37 -0.32 -6.61 2.45
CA ARG A 37 0.90 -6.07 3.05
C ARG A 37 0.58 -5.00 4.09
N LEU A 38 -0.37 -4.10 3.83
CA LEU A 38 -0.84 -3.16 4.85
C LEU A 38 -1.31 -3.91 6.11
N ASP A 39 -2.05 -5.00 5.93
CA ASP A 39 -2.49 -5.85 7.04
C ASP A 39 -1.34 -6.54 7.76
N ALA A 40 -0.39 -7.11 7.01
CA ALA A 40 0.78 -7.77 7.59
C ALA A 40 1.66 -6.80 8.39
N PHE A 41 1.72 -5.53 7.96
CA PHE A 41 2.45 -4.46 8.66
C PHE A 41 1.61 -3.72 9.72
N GLY A 42 0.35 -4.11 9.93
CA GLY A 42 -0.54 -3.44 10.89
C GLY A 42 -0.88 -1.99 10.53
N LEU A 43 -0.73 -1.62 9.26
CA LEU A 43 -0.96 -0.28 8.76
C LEU A 43 -2.45 -0.02 8.53
N PRO A 44 -2.96 1.18 8.85
CA PRO A 44 -4.37 1.50 8.68
C PRO A 44 -4.76 1.46 7.20
N ARG A 45 -5.83 0.74 6.89
CA ARG A 45 -6.41 0.73 5.55
C ARG A 45 -7.29 1.98 5.36
N PRO A 46 -6.98 2.86 4.39
CA PRO A 46 -7.75 4.09 4.18
C PRO A 46 -9.18 3.83 3.68
N ARG A 47 -9.48 2.62 3.18
CA ARG A 47 -10.84 2.18 2.82
C ARG A 47 -11.07 0.77 3.34
N LYS A 48 -12.14 0.57 4.10
CA LYS A 48 -12.69 -0.75 4.43
C LYS A 48 -13.99 -0.94 3.67
#